data_AF-W1USM6-F1
#
_entry.id   AF-W1USM6-F1
#
_cell.length_a   1.000
_cell.length_b   1.000
_cell.length_c   1.000
_cell.angle_alpha   90.00
_cell.angle_beta   90.00
_cell.angle_gamma   90.00
#
_symmetry.space_group_name_H-M   'P 1'
#
loop_
_entity.id
_entity.type
_entity.pdbx_description
1 polymer ?
#
loop_
_entity_poly.entity_id
_entity_poly.type
_entity_poly.pdbx_seq_one_letter_code
_entity_poly.pdbx_strand_id
1 'polypeptide(L)' 'YYLKSNGKMAKSEWVYDSSYQSYYYLTSEGSYARNTWIGDYYLKSNGKMAVNERTPDGYKVDGSGKWVK' A
#
# COMPACT_ATOMS: atom_id res chain seq x y z
N TYR A 1 11.45 -2.71 -4.16
CA TYR A 1 11.66 -4.13 -3.89
C TYR A 1 11.66 -4.37 -2.40
N TYR A 2 11.02 -5.45 -1.94
CA TYR A 2 11.00 -5.89 -0.54
C TYR A 2 11.44 -7.36 -0.49
N LEU A 3 12.44 -7.66 0.35
CA LEU A 3 12.92 -9.01 0.59
C LEU A 3 12.29 -9.55 1.88
N LYS A 4 11.61 -10.69 1.78
CA LYS A 4 11.07 -11.40 2.94
C LYS A 4 12.20 -12.06 3.72
N SER A 5 11.92 -12.49 4.96
CA SER A 5 12.89 -13.15 5.84
C SER A 5 13.56 -14.39 5.24
N ASN A 6 12.89 -15.06 4.30
CA ASN A 6 13.41 -16.22 3.56
C ASN A 6 14.23 -15.84 2.31
N GLY A 7 14.58 -14.58 2.13
CA GLY A 7 15.33 -14.07 0.98
C GLY A 7 14.52 -13.98 -0.31
N LYS A 8 13.24 -14.39 -0.33
CA LYS A 8 12.38 -14.26 -1.51
C LYS A 8 11.86 -12.84 -1.62
N MET A 9 11.83 -12.34 -2.85
CA MET A 9 11.21 -11.06 -3.15
C MET A 9 9.69 -11.17 -3.02
N ALA A 10 9.08 -10.20 -2.35
CA ALA A 10 7.63 -10.07 -2.32
C ALA A 10 7.11 -9.57 -3.68
N LYS A 11 6.04 -10.20 -4.19
CA LYS A 11 5.43 -9.89 -5.49
C LYS A 11 3.92 -10.11 -5.45
N SER A 12 3.17 -9.20 -6.04
CA SER A 12 1.70 -9.21 -6.06
C SER A 12 1.09 -9.45 -4.68
N GLU A 13 1.68 -8.85 -3.64
CA GLU A 13 1.28 -9.08 -2.25
C GLU A 13 1.42 -7.82 -1.41
N TRP A 14 0.58 -7.75 -0.37
CA TRP A 14 0.68 -6.73 0.66
C TRP A 14 1.78 -7.08 1.66
N VAL A 15 2.55 -6.08 2.06
CA VAL A 15 3.53 -6.21 3.14
C VAL A 15 3.27 -5.13 4.18
N TYR A 16 3.45 -5.51 5.45
CA TYR A 16 3.46 -4.55 6.54
C TYR A 16 4.90 -4.25 6.93
N ASP A 17 5.26 -2.97 6.89
CA ASP A 17 6.55 -2.50 7.39
C ASP A 17 6.38 -1.99 8.82
N SER A 18 6.99 -2.68 9.78
CA SER A 18 6.90 -2.35 11.19
C SER A 18 7.67 -1.07 11.56
N SER A 19 8.71 -0.71 10.82
CA SER A 19 9.49 0.51 11.07
C SER A 19 8.71 1.76 10.66
N TYR A 20 7.93 1.65 9.59
CA TYR A 20 7.07 2.73 9.11
C TYR A 20 5.61 2.65 9.55
N GLN A 21 5.26 1.57 10.26
CA GLN A 21 3.93 1.23 10.76
C GLN A 21 2.84 1.35 9.69
N SER A 22 3.13 0.86 8.48
CA SER A 22 2.26 1.06 7.34
C SER A 22 2.27 -0.15 6.40
N TYR A 23 1.17 -0.29 5.66
CA TYR A 23 1.04 -1.27 4.60
C TYR A 23 1.55 -0.71 3.28
N TYR A 24 2.15 -1.60 2.50
CA TYR A 24 2.64 -1.35 1.16
C TYR A 24 2.20 -2.52 0.27
N TYR A 25 2.10 -2.27 -1.04
CA TYR A 25 1.83 -3.33 -2.00
C TYR A 25 3.00 -3.49 -2.97
N LEU A 26 3.44 -4.73 -3.19
CA LEU A 26 4.44 -5.06 -4.19
C LEU A 26 3.74 -5.51 -5.46
N THR A 27 4.11 -4.91 -6.60
CA THR A 27 3.59 -5.26 -7.93
C THR A 27 4.05 -6.66 -8.36
N SER A 28 3.57 -7.13 -9.50
CA SER A 28 4.04 -8.39 -10.12
C SER A 28 5.55 -8.35 -10.46
N GLU A 29 6.10 -7.16 -10.69
CA GLU A 29 7.52 -6.94 -10.91
C GLU A 29 8.31 -6.91 -9.59
N GLY A 30 7.63 -6.82 -8.44
CA GLY A 30 8.23 -6.68 -7.11
C GLY A 30 8.63 -5.25 -6.76
N SER A 31 8.25 -4.27 -7.58
CA SER A 31 8.37 -2.84 -7.25
C SER A 31 7.24 -2.41 -6.32
N TYR A 32 7.40 -1.31 -5.59
CA TYR A 32 6.33 -0.79 -4.73
C TYR A 32 5.29 -0.05 -5.56
N ALA A 33 4.01 -0.38 -5.36
CA ALA A 33 2.90 0.41 -5.88
C ALA A 33 2.86 1.79 -5.19
N ARG A 34 2.53 2.83 -5.95
CA ARG A 34 2.49 4.22 -5.51
C ARG A 34 1.57 5.04 -6.41
N ASN A 35 0.92 6.05 -5.83
CA ASN A 35 -0.08 6.90 -6.50
C ASN A 35 -1.14 6.10 -7.26
N THR A 36 -1.62 5.01 -6.67
CA THR A 36 -2.51 4.08 -7.36
C THR A 36 -3.40 3.32 -6.38
N TRP A 37 -4.52 2.82 -6.90
CA TRP A 37 -5.46 1.98 -6.18
C TRP A 37 -5.12 0.50 -6.39
N ILE A 38 -5.15 -0.28 -5.30
CA ILE A 38 -5.08 -1.74 -5.31
C ILE A 38 -6.35 -2.25 -4.61
N GLY A 39 -7.34 -2.64 -5.41
CA GLY A 39 -8.70 -2.88 -4.89
C GLY A 39 -9.27 -1.59 -4.27
N ASP A 40 -9.77 -1.70 -3.04
CA ASP A 40 -10.36 -0.56 -2.30
C ASP A 40 -9.33 0.26 -1.50
N TYR A 41 -8.03 0.08 -1.74
CA TYR A 41 -6.95 0.70 -0.95
C TYR A 41 -6.05 1.56 -1.82
N TYR A 42 -5.78 2.79 -1.38
CA TYR A 42 -4.91 3.72 -2.11
C TYR A 42 -3.49 3.75 -1.55
N LEU A 43 -2.49 3.64 -2.43
CA LEU A 43 -1.08 3.77 -2.09
C LEU A 43 -0.60 5.17 -2.47
N LYS A 44 -0.08 5.91 -1.48
CA LYS A 44 0.40 7.29 -1.64
C LYS A 44 1.70 7.36 -2.46
N SER A 45 2.20 8.57 -2.70
CA SER A 45 3.43 8.80 -3.48
C SER A 45 4.67 8.13 -2.90
N ASN A 46 4.71 7.96 -1.58
CA ASN A 46 5.74 7.24 -0.84
C ASN A 46 5.47 5.73 -0.70
N GLY A 47 4.42 5.22 -1.34
CA GLY A 47 4.02 3.81 -1.32
C GLY A 47 3.26 3.37 -0.06
N LYS A 48 3.10 4.23 0.95
CA LYS A 48 2.28 3.91 2.13
C LYS A 48 0.81 3.87 1.77
N MET A 49 0.08 2.90 2.32
CA MET A 49 -1.37 2.88 2.26
C MET A 49 -1.95 4.11 2.98
N ALA A 50 -2.93 4.75 2.35
CA ALA A 50 -3.70 5.82 2.95
C ALA A 50 -4.64 5.26 4.02
N VAL A 51 -4.74 5.92 5.18
CA VAL A 51 -5.63 5.50 6.28
C VAL A 51 -6.21 6.74 6.94
N ASN A 52 -7.54 6.73 7.17
CA ASN A 52 -8.28 7.81 7.82
C ASN A 52 -7.98 9.21 7.22
N GLU A 53 -7.89 9.28 5.90
CA GLU A 53 -7.53 10.50 5.17
C GLU A 53 -8.29 10.58 3.83
N ARG A 54 -8.08 11.69 3.11
CA ARG A 54 -8.63 11.89 1.77
C ARG A 54 -7.51 11.68 0.74
N THR A 55 -7.77 10.88 -0.28
CA THR A 55 -6.83 10.62 -1.37
C THR A 55 -6.71 11.84 -2.28
N PRO A 56 -5.60 11.98 -3.05
CA PRO A 56 -5.39 13.13 -3.94
C PRO A 56 -6.46 13.30 -5.03
N ASP A 57 -7.08 12.20 -5.44
CA ASP A 57 -8.21 12.15 -6.39
C ASP A 57 -9.58 12.38 -5.72
N GLY A 58 -9.61 12.69 -4.42
CA GLY A 58 -10.77 13.24 -3.73
C GLY A 58 -11.65 12.23 -2.99
N TYR A 59 -11.27 10.95 -2.93
CA TYR A 59 -12.00 9.91 -2.20
C TYR A 59 -11.58 9.84 -0.72
N LYS A 60 -12.48 9.38 0.16
CA LYS A 60 -12.20 9.20 1.59
C LYS A 60 -11.95 7.72 1.90
N VAL A 61 -10.92 7.44 2.68
CA VAL A 61 -10.66 6.09 3.23
C VAL A 61 -10.91 6.07 4.74
N ASP A 62 -11.35 4.94 5.28
CA ASP A 62 -11.62 4.78 6.71
C ASP A 62 -10.36 4.43 7.53
N GLY A 63 -10.54 4.13 8.83
CA GLY A 63 -9.47 3.74 9.74
C GLY A 63 -8.80 2.39 9.42
N SER A 64 -9.37 1.58 8.52
CA SER A 64 -8.73 0.39 7.95
C SER A 64 -8.01 0.69 6.64
N GLY A 65 -8.15 1.91 6.10
CA GLY A 65 -7.65 2.32 4.79
C GLY A 65 -8.55 1.95 3.63
N LYS A 66 -9.72 1.36 3.89
CA LYS A 66 -10.67 0.98 2.85
C LYS A 66 -11.40 2.22 2.35
N TRP A 67 -11.56 2.34 1.04
CA TRP A 67 -12.40 3.37 0.43
C TRP A 67 -13.83 3.30 0.95
N VAL A 68 -14.36 4.47 1.34
CA VAL A 68 -15.75 4.66 1.73
C VAL A 68 -16.46 5.46 0.65
N LYS A 69 -17.57 4.91 0.16
CA LYS A 69 -18.42 5.53 -0.85
C LYS A 69 -19.37 6.56 -0.26
#